data_AF-A0A9D8J204-F1
#
_entry.id   AF-A0A9D8J204-F1
#
_cell.length_a   1.000
_cell.length_b   1.000
_cell.length_c   1.000
_cell.angle_alpha   90.00
_cell.angle_beta   90.00
_cell.angle_gamma   90.00
#
_symmetry.space_group_name_H-M   'P 1'
#
loop_
_entity.id
_entity.type
_entity.pdbx_description
1 polymer ?
#
loop_
_entity_poly.entity_id
_entity_poly.type
_entity_poly.pdbx_seq_one_letter_code
_entity_poly.pdbx_strand_id
1 'polypeptide(L)'
;MSSQQPAAFSPHPPKPRLALNVGVTGHRLNRLPADLAPLTAKVTEALERIAQAFERVKALPETAASHDFDQAPELRLLSALAEGADRIAAASALRLGYQLQCPLPFPRDAYAQDFPASRDEFANLLGQAARVLELDGSRDTQGAMNLAYSRVGRFTLAHSDLLLVVWDGVVDETSVGTPGVVARAGRHGIPTVWIHAHAPHAVNFRDPELTGNAWAPLADRDLESRLRRILPPPAPRALPRSPGAEHPAHGHPAVTDGDSLRLAYFGHPEPRLSGVALGYRLFFAWFGKRQLQGWRDRYQAGALAQWATVERAAAQLPRQPLAAELRDGPRDHFLWADKLASCYADEYRGTYTLMFSLASLAVLLALLSGPFQVFGAIVGATVALQLPWLAVGELLTIGWILGLWRRCHARQFQARWLDFRLLAELLRHRIILLPIGGVITLDLPDYEADIDRSHGWVRWLARAVNRVEGLPAAPPEGFNEAYRQGYTEYLAVLLGDQARYHENNARRNRNIARTLH
;
A
#
# COMPACT_ATOMS: atom_id res chain seq x y z
N MET A 1 -36.63 -2.71 3.40
CA MET A 1 -35.37 -3.14 2.74
C MET A 1 -35.00 -2.07 1.74
N SER A 2 -34.24 -1.07 2.17
CA SER A 2 -33.83 0.05 1.30
C SER A 2 -32.68 -0.45 0.43
N SER A 3 -32.92 -0.58 -0.87
CA SER A 3 -31.88 -0.79 -1.88
C SER A 3 -30.97 0.44 -1.89
N GLN A 4 -29.92 0.43 -1.07
CA GLN A 4 -28.83 1.39 -1.18
C GLN A 4 -28.24 1.25 -2.58
N GLN A 5 -28.43 2.28 -3.41
CA GLN A 5 -27.68 2.44 -4.64
C GLN A 5 -26.19 2.29 -4.32
N PRO A 6 -25.40 1.57 -5.15
CA PRO A 6 -23.97 1.52 -4.95
C PRO A 6 -23.44 2.96 -4.96
N ALA A 7 -22.77 3.36 -3.87
CA ALA A 7 -22.17 4.68 -3.73
C ALA A 7 -21.42 5.03 -5.01
N ALA A 8 -21.70 6.21 -5.57
CA ALA A 8 -21.13 6.64 -6.82
C ALA A 8 -19.60 6.68 -6.72
N PHE A 9 -18.92 6.04 -7.67
CA PHE A 9 -17.47 5.98 -7.73
C PHE A 9 -16.90 7.40 -7.93
N SER A 10 -15.96 7.83 -7.10
CA SER A 10 -15.37 9.18 -7.18
C SER A 10 -14.78 9.46 -8.58
N PRO A 11 -14.89 10.70 -9.10
CA PRO A 11 -14.40 11.07 -10.44
C PRO A 11 -12.86 11.10 -10.55
N HIS A 12 -12.18 11.08 -9.40
CA HIS A 12 -10.73 11.07 -9.25
C HIS A 12 -10.31 9.99 -8.24
N PRO A 13 -9.03 9.56 -8.26
CA PRO A 13 -8.51 8.67 -7.23
C PRO A 13 -8.71 9.22 -5.82
N PRO A 14 -9.20 8.41 -4.87
CA PRO A 14 -9.46 8.86 -3.50
C PRO A 14 -8.15 9.17 -2.78
N LYS A 15 -8.18 10.19 -1.91
CA LYS A 15 -7.11 10.47 -0.95
C LYS A 15 -7.34 9.64 0.31
N PRO A 16 -6.29 9.09 0.95
CA PRO A 16 -6.44 8.41 2.22
C PRO A 16 -6.76 9.42 3.32
N ARG A 17 -7.53 9.01 4.33
CA ARG A 17 -7.70 9.80 5.56
C ARG A 17 -6.38 9.91 6.30
N LEU A 18 -6.22 10.94 7.12
CA LEU A 18 -5.04 11.04 7.98
C LEU A 18 -5.22 10.19 9.24
N ALA A 19 -4.27 9.31 9.53
CA ALA A 19 -4.26 8.52 10.76
C ALA A 19 -2.83 8.42 11.33
N LEU A 20 -2.70 8.09 12.61
CA LEU A 20 -1.43 7.71 13.27
C LEU A 20 -1.70 6.60 14.29
N ASN A 21 -0.96 5.49 14.18
CA ASN A 21 -1.11 4.33 15.06
C ASN A 21 0.09 4.23 16.01
N VAL A 22 -0.14 4.37 17.31
CA VAL A 22 0.87 4.23 18.37
C VAL A 22 0.68 2.90 19.08
N GLY A 23 1.63 1.98 18.96
CA GLY A 23 1.63 0.75 19.75
C GLY A 23 2.17 0.99 21.15
N VAL A 24 1.69 0.26 22.13
CA VAL A 24 2.30 0.21 23.46
C VAL A 24 2.71 -1.21 23.86
N THR A 25 3.83 -1.31 24.56
CA THR A 25 4.22 -2.49 25.32
C THR A 25 4.97 -2.07 26.58
N GLY A 26 4.85 -2.81 27.66
CA GLY A 26 5.70 -2.54 28.82
C GLY A 26 5.61 -3.57 29.92
N HIS A 27 6.28 -3.23 31.02
CA HIS A 27 6.30 -4.07 32.21
C HIS A 27 4.93 -4.16 32.90
N ARG A 28 4.66 -5.34 33.46
CA ARG A 28 3.52 -5.58 34.36
C ARG A 28 3.79 -4.99 35.74
N LEU A 29 2.75 -4.88 36.56
CA LEU A 29 2.79 -4.26 37.90
C LEU A 29 3.93 -4.79 38.78
N ASN A 30 4.26 -6.09 38.68
CA ASN A 30 5.33 -6.71 39.45
C ASN A 30 6.76 -6.20 39.14
N ARG A 31 6.95 -5.51 38.01
CA ARG A 31 8.22 -4.90 37.59
C ARG A 31 8.16 -3.37 37.52
N LEU A 32 7.06 -2.79 37.97
CA LEU A 32 6.88 -1.34 38.06
C LEU A 32 7.05 -0.87 39.52
N PRO A 33 7.34 0.42 39.75
CA PRO A 33 7.38 0.98 41.10
C PRO A 33 6.01 0.88 41.79
N ALA A 34 6.02 0.87 43.13
CA ALA A 34 4.79 0.85 43.93
C ALA A 34 3.94 2.12 43.72
N ASP A 35 4.58 3.28 43.65
CA ASP A 35 3.93 4.53 43.26
C ASP A 35 3.99 4.70 41.74
N LEU A 36 2.84 4.57 41.10
CA LEU A 36 2.69 4.68 39.65
C LEU A 36 2.39 6.12 39.19
N ALA A 37 2.14 7.07 40.09
CA ALA A 37 1.74 8.42 39.71
C ALA A 37 2.83 9.16 38.89
N PRO A 38 4.13 9.14 39.27
CA PRO A 38 5.18 9.78 38.48
C PRO A 38 5.34 9.14 37.10
N LEU A 39 5.25 7.80 37.03
CA LEU A 39 5.31 7.07 35.77
C LEU A 39 4.11 7.41 34.87
N THR A 40 2.91 7.46 35.43
CA THR A 40 1.67 7.81 34.71
C THR A 40 1.74 9.22 34.15
N ALA A 41 2.30 10.18 34.92
CA ALA A 41 2.53 11.53 34.44
C ALA A 41 3.48 11.54 33.24
N LYS A 42 4.57 10.77 33.28
CA LYS A 42 5.54 10.67 32.17
C LYS A 42 4.97 9.98 30.93
N VAL A 43 4.15 8.95 31.11
CA VAL A 43 3.42 8.30 30.01
C VAL A 43 2.43 9.28 29.38
N THR A 44 1.69 10.03 30.18
CA THR A 44 0.74 11.05 29.71
C THR A 44 1.48 12.15 28.93
N GLU A 45 2.58 12.67 29.47
CA GLU A 45 3.42 13.68 28.82
C GLU A 45 3.96 13.19 27.46
N ALA A 46 4.42 11.94 27.38
CA ALA A 46 4.91 11.38 26.11
C ALA A 46 3.80 11.28 25.06
N LEU A 47 2.60 10.84 25.45
CA LEU A 47 1.43 10.78 24.57
C LEU A 47 0.99 12.20 24.14
N GLU A 48 0.96 13.16 25.05
CA GLU A 48 0.69 14.57 24.72
C GLU A 48 1.68 15.12 23.68
N ARG A 49 2.98 14.83 23.84
CA ARG A 49 4.00 15.24 22.86
C ARG A 49 3.77 14.61 21.48
N ILE A 50 3.33 13.34 21.43
CA ILE A 50 2.97 12.66 20.17
C ILE A 50 1.75 13.34 19.53
N ALA A 51 0.70 13.61 20.30
CA ALA A 51 -0.50 14.29 19.81
C ALA A 51 -0.20 15.70 19.28
N GLN A 52 0.62 16.46 19.99
CA GLN A 52 1.07 17.79 19.55
C GLN A 52 1.88 17.73 18.26
N ALA A 53 2.79 16.76 18.12
CA ALA A 53 3.54 16.55 16.89
C ALA A 53 2.61 16.18 15.73
N PHE A 54 1.59 15.34 15.97
CA PHE A 54 0.59 14.98 14.98
C PHE A 54 -0.20 16.20 14.49
N GLU A 55 -0.67 17.06 15.40
CA GLU A 55 -1.40 18.28 15.03
C GLU A 55 -0.54 19.27 14.22
N ARG A 56 0.76 19.40 14.55
CA ARG A 56 1.69 20.23 13.75
C ARG A 56 1.88 19.70 12.34
N VAL A 57 2.03 18.37 12.18
CA VAL A 57 2.22 17.75 10.86
C VAL A 57 0.94 17.73 10.04
N LYS A 58 -0.21 17.58 10.71
CA LYS A 58 -1.55 17.73 10.11
C LYS A 58 -1.75 19.12 9.50
N ALA A 59 -1.26 20.17 10.13
CA ALA A 59 -1.37 21.55 9.65
C ALA A 59 -0.46 21.88 8.45
N LEU A 60 0.38 20.94 7.99
CA LEU A 60 1.28 21.19 6.87
C LEU A 60 0.54 21.21 5.52
N PRO A 61 0.90 22.12 4.60
CA PRO A 61 0.31 22.17 3.26
C PRO A 61 0.43 20.85 2.48
N GLU A 62 1.57 20.16 2.59
CA GLU A 62 1.81 18.88 1.94
C GLU A 62 0.87 17.78 2.45
N THR A 63 0.60 17.74 3.77
CA THR A 63 -0.34 16.80 4.39
C THR A 63 -1.76 17.11 3.97
N ALA A 64 -2.15 18.38 3.99
CA ALA A 64 -3.45 18.90 3.53
C ALA A 64 -3.73 18.54 2.06
N ALA A 65 -2.71 18.64 1.20
CA ALA A 65 -2.84 18.32 -0.21
C ALA A 65 -3.01 16.81 -0.48
N SER A 66 -2.45 15.94 0.36
CA SER A 66 -2.37 14.49 0.09
C SER A 66 -3.40 13.64 0.84
N HIS A 67 -4.09 14.17 1.85
CA HIS A 67 -5.08 13.42 2.62
C HIS A 67 -6.49 13.97 2.42
N ASP A 68 -7.46 13.11 2.73
CA ASP A 68 -8.86 13.51 2.89
C ASP A 68 -9.09 14.01 4.33
N PHE A 69 -9.66 15.21 4.43
CA PHE A 69 -10.01 15.88 5.67
C PHE A 69 -11.52 16.10 5.82
N ASP A 70 -12.34 15.60 4.88
CA ASP A 70 -13.80 15.58 5.04
C ASP A 70 -14.21 14.69 6.23
N GLN A 71 -13.35 13.73 6.57
CA GLN A 71 -13.44 12.94 7.80
C GLN A 71 -12.34 13.34 8.79
N ALA A 72 -12.67 13.28 10.08
CA ALA A 72 -11.73 13.63 11.14
C ALA A 72 -10.48 12.71 11.11
N PRO A 73 -9.26 13.28 11.23
CA PRO A 73 -8.04 12.50 11.41
C PRO A 73 -8.10 11.62 12.65
N GLU A 74 -7.50 10.43 12.60
CA GLU A 74 -7.55 9.46 13.68
C GLU A 74 -6.20 9.23 14.34
N LEU A 75 -6.12 9.51 15.64
CA LEU A 75 -4.96 9.22 16.48
C LEU A 75 -5.28 8.02 17.37
N ARG A 76 -4.52 6.93 17.24
CA ARG A 76 -4.87 5.64 17.86
C ARG A 76 -3.79 5.11 18.77
N LEU A 77 -4.21 4.45 19.85
CA LEU A 77 -3.35 3.63 20.68
C LEU A 77 -3.70 2.15 20.49
N LEU A 78 -2.71 1.33 20.14
CA LEU A 78 -2.83 -0.13 20.12
C LEU A 78 -2.21 -0.72 21.38
N SER A 79 -3.02 -1.42 22.18
CA SER A 79 -2.61 -1.99 23.46
C SER A 79 -3.17 -3.39 23.67
N ALA A 80 -2.33 -4.33 24.12
CA ALA A 80 -2.80 -5.64 24.54
C ALA A 80 -3.45 -5.62 25.93
N LEU A 81 -3.56 -4.44 26.58
CA LEU A 81 -4.20 -4.23 27.88
C LEU A 81 -3.68 -5.13 29.01
N ALA A 82 -2.43 -5.59 28.91
CA ALA A 82 -1.77 -6.25 30.03
C ALA A 82 -1.77 -5.31 31.26
N GLU A 83 -1.86 -5.86 32.46
CA GLU A 83 -1.75 -5.02 33.67
C GLU A 83 -0.45 -4.23 33.70
N GLY A 84 -0.45 -3.04 34.31
CA GLY A 84 0.71 -2.16 34.37
C GLY A 84 0.78 -1.19 33.18
N ALA A 85 1.92 -1.16 32.48
CA ALA A 85 2.25 -0.13 31.50
C ALA A 85 1.19 0.04 30.38
N ASP A 86 0.70 -1.08 29.84
CA ASP A 86 -0.27 -1.11 28.75
C ASP A 86 -1.59 -0.41 29.13
N ARG A 87 -2.06 -0.60 30.38
CA ARG A 87 -3.28 0.04 30.91
C ARG A 87 -3.07 1.49 31.31
N ILE A 88 -1.90 1.82 31.88
CA ILE A 88 -1.52 3.22 32.17
C ILE A 88 -1.53 4.02 30.87
N ALA A 89 -0.95 3.49 29.80
CA ALA A 89 -0.96 4.14 28.49
C ALA A 89 -2.37 4.20 27.89
N ALA A 90 -3.16 3.12 27.96
CA ALA A 90 -4.53 3.10 27.44
C ALA A 90 -5.42 4.15 28.12
N ALA A 91 -5.42 4.20 29.46
CA ALA A 91 -6.18 5.18 30.22
C ALA A 91 -5.74 6.62 29.91
N SER A 92 -4.43 6.84 29.75
CA SER A 92 -3.89 8.16 29.44
C SER A 92 -4.22 8.60 28.01
N ALA A 93 -4.13 7.69 27.04
CA ALA A 93 -4.48 7.96 25.66
C ALA A 93 -5.98 8.29 25.49
N LEU A 94 -6.87 7.55 26.16
CA LEU A 94 -8.31 7.83 26.16
C LEU A 94 -8.62 9.24 26.67
N ARG A 95 -7.98 9.69 27.77
CA ARG A 95 -8.12 11.07 28.29
C ARG A 95 -7.66 12.14 27.30
N LEU A 96 -6.69 11.82 26.45
CA LEU A 96 -6.15 12.70 25.43
C LEU A 96 -6.91 12.63 24.09
N GLY A 97 -8.01 11.87 24.03
CA GLY A 97 -8.84 11.75 22.83
C GLY A 97 -8.32 10.74 21.80
N TYR A 98 -7.37 9.87 22.16
CA TYR A 98 -6.95 8.78 21.29
C TYR A 98 -8.07 7.74 21.20
N GLN A 99 -8.20 7.13 20.03
CA GLN A 99 -9.00 5.92 19.88
C GLN A 99 -8.19 4.70 20.36
N LEU A 100 -8.75 3.93 21.30
CA LEU A 100 -8.13 2.68 21.77
C LEU A 100 -8.51 1.49 20.87
N GLN A 101 -7.52 0.71 20.45
CA GLN A 101 -7.71 -0.56 19.74
C GLN A 101 -6.93 -1.68 20.44
N CYS A 102 -7.57 -2.83 20.65
CA CYS A 102 -7.03 -3.88 21.53
C CYS A 102 -6.84 -5.20 20.80
N PRO A 103 -5.62 -5.52 20.32
CA PRO A 103 -5.28 -6.87 19.93
C PRO A 103 -5.00 -7.70 21.19
N LEU A 104 -5.75 -8.77 21.40
CA LEU A 104 -5.63 -9.65 22.56
C LEU A 104 -4.99 -10.99 22.15
N PRO A 105 -4.07 -11.56 22.96
CA PRO A 105 -3.41 -12.82 22.62
C PRO A 105 -4.35 -14.04 22.66
N PHE A 106 -5.46 -13.93 23.40
CA PHE A 106 -6.46 -14.98 23.62
C PHE A 106 -7.86 -14.36 23.59
N PRO A 107 -8.93 -15.19 23.59
CA PRO A 107 -10.28 -14.70 23.84
C PRO A 107 -10.38 -13.87 25.11
N ARG A 108 -11.17 -12.80 25.10
CA ARG A 108 -11.18 -11.78 26.17
C ARG A 108 -11.42 -12.37 27.56
N ASP A 109 -12.31 -13.36 27.65
CA ASP A 109 -12.69 -13.99 28.92
C ASP A 109 -11.57 -14.90 29.45
N ALA A 110 -10.83 -15.55 28.56
CA ALA A 110 -9.66 -16.34 28.91
C ALA A 110 -8.48 -15.44 29.31
N TYR A 111 -8.30 -14.32 28.62
CA TYR A 111 -7.21 -13.38 28.92
C TYR A 111 -7.45 -12.62 30.23
N ALA A 112 -8.70 -12.28 30.56
CA ALA A 112 -9.04 -11.65 31.83
C ALA A 112 -8.65 -12.51 33.06
N GLN A 113 -8.52 -13.83 32.90
CA GLN A 113 -8.09 -14.73 33.97
C GLN A 113 -6.62 -14.54 34.36
N ASP A 114 -5.80 -13.92 33.51
CA ASP A 114 -4.42 -13.59 33.84
C ASP A 114 -4.31 -12.43 34.85
N PHE A 115 -5.42 -11.72 35.12
CA PHE A 115 -5.45 -10.51 35.92
C PHE A 115 -6.56 -10.57 37.00
N PRO A 116 -6.59 -11.59 37.87
CA PRO A 116 -7.71 -11.80 38.79
C PRO A 116 -7.98 -10.62 39.72
N ALA A 117 -6.94 -9.87 40.10
CA ALA A 117 -7.05 -8.70 40.98
C ALA A 117 -7.48 -7.41 40.26
N SER A 118 -7.50 -7.38 38.93
CA SER A 118 -7.71 -6.17 38.13
C SER A 118 -8.60 -6.41 36.90
N ARG A 119 -9.55 -7.36 37.02
CA ARG A 119 -10.51 -7.71 35.95
C ARG A 119 -11.44 -6.56 35.60
N ASP A 120 -11.90 -5.81 36.60
CA ASP A 120 -12.83 -4.70 36.40
C ASP A 120 -12.17 -3.54 35.63
N GLU A 121 -10.91 -3.25 35.94
CA GLU A 121 -10.11 -2.27 35.19
C GLU A 121 -9.94 -2.70 33.73
N PHE A 122 -9.58 -3.97 33.50
CA PHE A 122 -9.47 -4.54 32.16
C PHE A 122 -10.79 -4.43 31.39
N ALA A 123 -11.91 -4.83 31.99
CA ALA A 123 -13.23 -4.77 31.38
C ALA A 123 -13.67 -3.33 31.06
N ASN A 124 -13.40 -2.38 31.96
CA ASN A 124 -13.73 -0.97 31.77
C ASN A 124 -12.93 -0.34 30.61
N LEU A 125 -11.62 -0.63 30.51
CA LEU A 125 -10.80 -0.14 29.40
C LEU A 125 -11.19 -0.83 28.08
N LEU A 126 -11.42 -2.14 28.10
CA LEU A 126 -11.84 -2.88 26.92
C LEU A 126 -13.20 -2.40 26.40
N GLY A 127 -14.13 -2.03 27.30
CA GLY A 127 -15.43 -1.46 26.94
C GLY A 127 -15.36 -0.08 26.26
N GLN A 128 -14.24 0.64 26.42
CA GLN A 128 -13.97 1.91 25.74
C GLN A 128 -13.18 1.74 24.44
N ALA A 129 -12.71 0.52 24.13
CA ALA A 129 -11.98 0.25 22.91
C ALA A 129 -12.91 0.33 21.69
N ALA A 130 -12.51 1.10 20.68
CA ALA A 130 -13.28 1.20 19.44
C ALA A 130 -13.24 -0.12 18.64
N ARG A 131 -12.15 -0.89 18.78
CA ARG A 131 -11.95 -2.19 18.14
C ARG A 131 -11.23 -3.13 19.09
N VAL A 132 -11.68 -4.38 19.12
CA VAL A 132 -11.03 -5.48 19.83
C VAL A 132 -10.79 -6.60 18.83
N LEU A 133 -9.59 -7.17 18.82
CA LEU A 133 -9.23 -8.31 18.00
C LEU A 133 -8.68 -9.44 18.86
N GLU A 134 -9.44 -10.52 18.98
CA GLU A 134 -9.04 -11.71 19.73
C GLU A 134 -8.28 -12.67 18.82
N LEU A 135 -7.00 -12.88 19.10
CA LEU A 135 -6.16 -13.81 18.36
C LEU A 135 -6.39 -15.26 18.81
N ASP A 136 -6.01 -16.20 17.95
CA ASP A 136 -6.18 -17.66 18.12
C ASP A 136 -5.08 -18.30 18.99
N GLY A 137 -4.60 -17.59 20.01
CA GLY A 137 -3.55 -18.10 20.91
C GLY A 137 -4.01 -19.37 21.66
N SER A 138 -3.10 -20.36 21.75
CA SER A 138 -3.32 -21.58 22.54
C SER A 138 -2.62 -21.50 23.90
N ARG A 139 -3.25 -22.10 24.91
CA ARG A 139 -2.72 -22.28 26.27
C ARG A 139 -2.34 -23.73 26.59
N ASP A 140 -2.37 -24.63 25.61
CA ASP A 140 -2.21 -26.07 25.83
C ASP A 140 -0.84 -26.43 26.40
N THR A 141 0.18 -25.63 26.04
CA THR A 141 1.54 -25.79 26.55
C THR A 141 2.14 -24.42 26.88
N GLN A 142 3.16 -24.40 27.75
CA GLN A 142 3.91 -23.19 28.05
C GLN A 142 4.51 -22.56 26.78
N GLY A 143 4.98 -23.38 25.84
CA GLY A 143 5.51 -22.94 24.56
C GLY A 143 4.45 -22.26 23.68
N ALA A 144 3.24 -22.84 23.60
CA ALA A 144 2.12 -22.27 22.86
C ALA A 144 1.64 -20.94 23.47
N MET A 145 1.57 -20.87 24.80
CA MET A 145 1.19 -19.66 25.53
C MET A 145 2.21 -18.53 25.31
N ASN A 146 3.50 -18.85 25.44
CA ASN A 146 4.59 -17.92 25.13
C ASN A 146 4.52 -17.44 23.67
N LEU A 147 4.22 -18.33 22.73
CA LEU A 147 4.06 -17.96 21.33
C LEU A 147 2.88 -17.00 21.12
N ALA A 148 1.76 -17.19 21.82
CA ALA A 148 0.60 -16.29 21.76
C ALA A 148 0.96 -14.87 22.23
N TYR A 149 1.68 -14.74 23.35
CA TYR A 149 2.19 -13.44 23.82
C TYR A 149 3.17 -12.81 22.82
N SER A 150 4.09 -13.60 22.24
CA SER A 150 4.97 -13.07 21.20
C SER A 150 4.19 -12.65 19.95
N ARG A 151 3.10 -13.36 19.59
CA ARG A 151 2.29 -13.06 18.40
C ARG A 151 1.53 -11.76 18.57
N VAL A 152 0.90 -11.51 19.71
CA VAL A 152 0.22 -10.22 19.95
C VAL A 152 1.20 -9.05 19.97
N GLY A 153 2.42 -9.24 20.50
CA GLY A 153 3.48 -8.23 20.42
C GLY A 153 3.92 -7.96 18.97
N ARG A 154 4.13 -8.99 18.15
CA ARG A 154 4.43 -8.85 16.71
C ARG A 154 3.31 -8.15 15.96
N PHE A 155 2.07 -8.53 16.28
CA PHE A 155 0.89 -7.96 15.67
C PHE A 155 0.78 -6.47 15.99
N THR A 156 0.97 -6.09 17.26
CA THR A 156 1.01 -4.68 17.69
C THR A 156 2.07 -3.91 16.90
N LEU A 157 3.29 -4.44 16.79
CA LEU A 157 4.36 -3.81 16.00
C LEU A 157 3.98 -3.63 14.52
N ALA A 158 3.39 -4.65 13.89
CA ALA A 158 3.04 -4.59 12.46
C ALA A 158 1.96 -3.53 12.14
N HIS A 159 1.18 -3.14 13.14
CA HIS A 159 0.15 -2.10 13.05
C HIS A 159 0.57 -0.74 13.62
N SER A 160 1.81 -0.60 14.09
CA SER A 160 2.33 0.61 14.73
C SER A 160 3.22 1.43 13.81
N ASP A 161 2.95 2.73 13.72
CA ASP A 161 3.85 3.72 13.11
C ASP A 161 4.95 4.17 14.10
N LEU A 162 4.62 4.15 15.38
CA LEU A 162 5.46 4.54 16.51
C LEU A 162 5.19 3.57 17.67
N LEU A 163 6.25 3.15 18.37
CA LEU A 163 6.12 2.32 19.56
C LEU A 163 6.39 3.16 20.82
N LEU A 164 5.49 3.10 21.80
CA LEU A 164 5.71 3.57 23.17
C LEU A 164 6.05 2.38 24.06
N VAL A 165 7.15 2.47 24.79
CA VAL A 165 7.63 1.39 25.65
C VAL A 165 7.87 1.89 27.07
N VAL A 166 7.39 1.14 28.06
CA VAL A 166 7.76 1.32 29.47
C VAL A 166 8.55 0.10 29.94
N TRP A 167 9.87 0.28 30.14
CA TRP A 167 10.80 -0.84 30.30
C TRP A 167 12.03 -0.45 31.13
N ASP A 168 12.65 -1.42 31.79
CA ASP A 168 13.81 -1.27 32.68
C ASP A 168 15.16 -1.25 31.95
N GLY A 169 15.18 -1.44 30.63
CA GLY A 169 16.42 -1.46 29.84
C GLY A 169 17.15 -2.81 29.78
N VAL A 170 16.63 -3.86 30.44
CA VAL A 170 17.28 -5.18 30.47
C VAL A 170 17.11 -5.90 29.13
N VAL A 171 18.17 -5.89 28.32
CA VAL A 171 18.19 -6.46 26.97
C VAL A 171 18.10 -7.98 27.01
N ASP A 172 17.09 -8.54 26.35
CA ASP A 172 16.93 -9.97 26.10
C ASP A 172 16.20 -10.18 24.77
N GLU A 173 16.96 -10.46 23.71
CA GLU A 173 16.40 -10.64 22.37
C GLU A 173 15.59 -11.92 22.20
N THR A 174 15.83 -12.91 23.08
CA THR A 174 15.11 -14.18 23.10
C THR A 174 13.81 -14.10 23.88
N SER A 175 13.61 -12.99 24.61
CA SER A 175 12.43 -12.77 25.42
C SER A 175 11.15 -12.80 24.59
N VAL A 176 10.12 -13.39 25.18
CA VAL A 176 8.75 -13.31 24.70
C VAL A 176 8.07 -12.01 25.15
N GLY A 177 8.62 -11.35 26.18
CA GLY A 177 8.11 -10.12 26.76
C GLY A 177 8.63 -8.85 26.10
N THR A 178 8.51 -7.73 26.82
CA THR A 178 8.90 -6.39 26.37
C THR A 178 10.30 -6.30 25.73
N PRO A 179 11.37 -6.92 26.29
CA PRO A 179 12.70 -6.83 25.68
C PRO A 179 12.75 -7.39 24.25
N GLY A 180 12.04 -8.50 23.99
CA GLY A 180 11.99 -9.11 22.66
C GLY A 180 11.16 -8.29 21.67
N VAL A 181 10.12 -7.60 22.14
CA VAL A 181 9.34 -6.64 21.33
C VAL A 181 10.21 -5.44 20.97
N VAL A 182 10.96 -4.87 21.91
CA VAL A 182 11.89 -3.74 21.68
C VAL A 182 13.01 -4.10 20.71
N ALA A 183 13.58 -5.30 20.83
CA ALA A 183 14.60 -5.80 19.91
C ALA A 183 14.04 -5.96 18.50
N ARG A 184 12.82 -6.51 18.39
CA ARG A 184 12.12 -6.66 17.10
C ARG A 184 11.76 -5.31 16.47
N ALA A 185 11.31 -4.34 17.26
CA ALA A 185 11.05 -2.98 16.78
C ALA A 185 12.30 -2.35 16.15
N GLY A 186 13.46 -2.52 16.79
CA GLY A 186 14.75 -2.05 16.24
C GLY A 186 15.10 -2.71 14.91
N ARG A 187 14.87 -4.03 14.77
CA ARG A 187 15.14 -4.77 13.51
C ARG A 187 14.22 -4.37 12.35
N HIS A 188 12.96 -4.06 12.61
CA HIS A 188 12.01 -3.58 11.58
C HIS A 188 12.02 -2.06 11.41
N GLY A 189 12.96 -1.37 12.05
CA GLY A 189 13.09 0.08 12.00
C GLY A 189 11.86 0.87 12.47
N ILE A 190 11.14 0.33 13.45
CA ILE A 190 10.00 1.01 14.08
C ILE A 190 10.55 2.00 15.12
N PRO A 191 10.30 3.31 14.96
CA PRO A 191 10.74 4.31 15.92
C PRO A 191 10.10 4.05 17.27
N THR A 192 10.87 4.21 18.33
CA THR A 192 10.46 3.85 19.68
C THR A 192 10.70 4.98 20.65
N VAL A 193 9.65 5.41 21.37
CA VAL A 193 9.75 6.22 22.59
C VAL A 193 9.85 5.27 23.78
N TRP A 194 10.92 5.36 24.54
CA TRP A 194 11.16 4.52 25.71
C TRP A 194 11.13 5.37 26.98
N ILE A 195 10.25 5.02 27.90
CA ILE A 195 10.20 5.56 29.25
C ILE A 195 10.79 4.51 30.19
N HIS A 196 11.80 4.91 30.96
CA HIS A 196 12.41 4.02 31.93
C HIS A 196 11.40 3.63 33.03
N ALA A 197 11.27 2.33 33.32
CA ALA A 197 10.28 1.81 34.27
C ALA A 197 10.50 2.33 35.70
N HIS A 198 11.73 2.66 36.07
CA HIS A 198 12.09 3.19 37.39
C HIS A 198 12.49 4.68 37.33
N ALA A 199 12.36 5.37 38.46
CA ALA A 199 12.78 6.75 38.62
C ALA A 199 14.23 6.96 38.12
N PRO A 200 14.54 8.06 37.41
CA PRO A 200 13.70 9.25 37.20
C PRO A 200 12.72 9.16 36.02
N HIS A 201 12.44 7.96 35.50
CA HIS A 201 11.57 7.74 34.34
C HIS A 201 12.05 8.51 33.10
N ALA A 202 13.37 8.43 32.83
CA ALA A 202 13.98 9.08 31.68
C ALA A 202 13.26 8.67 30.38
N VAL A 203 12.99 9.67 29.53
CA VAL A 203 12.31 9.49 28.25
C VAL A 203 13.33 9.57 27.13
N ASN A 204 13.53 8.44 26.46
CA ASN A 204 14.45 8.29 25.35
C ASN A 204 13.68 8.03 24.06
N PHE A 205 14.36 8.23 22.94
CA PHE A 205 13.87 7.99 21.60
C PHE A 205 14.94 7.26 20.79
N ARG A 206 14.50 6.36 19.92
CA ARG A 206 15.34 5.68 18.94
C ARG A 206 14.59 5.61 17.62
N ASP A 207 15.21 6.15 16.59
CA ASP A 207 14.78 6.04 15.20
C ASP A 207 16.00 5.76 14.32
N PRO A 208 16.09 4.58 13.67
CA PRO A 208 17.23 4.25 12.82
C PRO A 208 17.52 5.28 11.72
N GLU A 209 16.50 6.00 11.24
CA GLU A 209 16.66 7.01 10.19
C GLU A 209 17.10 8.39 10.71
N LEU A 210 16.75 8.75 11.94
CA LEU A 210 17.00 10.09 12.49
C LEU A 210 18.17 10.12 13.47
N THR A 211 18.19 9.18 14.41
CA THR A 211 19.16 9.14 15.52
C THR A 211 20.24 8.07 15.31
N GLY A 212 20.11 7.28 14.25
CA GLY A 212 20.76 5.97 14.17
C GLY A 212 20.12 4.99 15.16
N ASN A 213 20.58 3.74 15.18
CA ASN A 213 19.98 2.67 15.97
C ASN A 213 20.31 2.76 17.50
N ALA A 214 20.68 3.93 17.99
CA ALA A 214 21.05 4.20 19.38
C ALA A 214 19.93 4.96 20.11
N TRP A 215 19.86 4.78 21.43
CA TRP A 215 18.94 5.52 22.30
C TRP A 215 19.52 6.90 22.63
N ALA A 216 18.70 7.94 22.50
CA ALA A 216 19.02 9.30 22.92
C ALA A 216 17.85 9.90 23.70
N PRO A 217 18.07 10.91 24.57
CA PRO A 217 16.97 11.64 25.21
C PRO A 217 16.01 12.22 24.16
N LEU A 218 14.70 12.11 24.40
CA LEU A 218 13.69 12.56 23.45
C LEU A 218 13.67 14.09 23.32
N ALA A 219 14.13 14.62 22.18
CA ALA A 219 14.12 16.04 21.88
C ALA A 219 12.78 16.51 21.28
N ASP A 220 12.50 17.81 21.38
CA ASP A 220 11.20 18.38 20.99
C ASP A 220 10.86 18.26 19.51
N ARG A 221 11.87 18.15 18.64
CA ARG A 221 11.71 18.02 17.19
C ARG A 221 11.71 16.59 16.69
N ASP A 222 12.07 15.61 17.51
CA ASP A 222 12.28 14.22 17.05
C ASP A 222 10.97 13.60 16.55
N LEU A 223 9.91 13.70 17.37
CA LEU A 223 8.59 13.19 17.01
C LEU A 223 8.05 13.90 15.76
N GLU A 224 8.15 15.23 15.71
CA GLU A 224 7.69 15.99 14.54
C GLU A 224 8.48 15.60 13.28
N SER A 225 9.80 15.45 13.38
CA SER A 225 10.66 15.03 12.26
C SER A 225 10.33 13.63 11.77
N ARG A 226 10.02 12.71 12.69
CA ARG A 226 9.55 11.37 12.32
C ARG A 226 8.20 11.42 11.63
N LEU A 227 7.23 12.13 12.22
CA LEU A 227 5.88 12.24 11.67
C LEU A 227 5.88 12.90 10.28
N ARG A 228 6.75 13.89 10.04
CA ARG A 228 7.01 14.49 8.72
C ARG A 228 7.56 13.52 7.68
N ARG A 229 8.16 12.39 8.08
CA ARG A 229 8.66 11.37 7.14
C ARG A 229 7.63 10.31 6.79
N ILE A 230 6.64 10.08 7.65
CA ILE A 230 5.69 8.96 7.50
C ILE A 230 4.27 9.38 7.11
N LEU A 231 3.86 10.61 7.48
CA LEU A 231 2.50 11.10 7.27
C LEU A 231 2.36 11.75 5.90
N PRO A 232 3.10 12.82 5.55
CA PRO A 232 3.09 13.32 4.19
C PRO A 232 3.87 12.37 3.25
N PRO A 233 3.58 12.44 1.94
CA PRO A 233 4.35 11.70 0.95
C PRO A 233 5.82 12.12 0.97
N PRO A 234 6.76 11.19 0.68
CA PRO A 234 8.18 11.49 0.69
C PRO A 234 8.51 12.55 -0.37
N ALA A 235 9.29 13.56 0.04
CA ALA A 235 9.82 14.57 -0.88
C ALA A 235 10.72 13.91 -1.94
N PRO A 236 10.73 14.45 -3.17
CA PRO A 236 11.53 13.89 -4.24
C PRO A 236 13.00 14.05 -3.90
N ARG A 237 13.70 12.93 -3.74
CA ARG A 237 15.15 12.96 -3.57
C ARG A 237 15.77 12.81 -4.96
N ALA A 238 16.39 13.87 -5.47
CA ALA A 238 17.14 13.81 -6.71
C ALA A 238 18.17 12.67 -6.61
N LEU A 239 18.09 11.70 -7.52
CA LEU A 239 19.07 10.62 -7.59
C LEU A 239 20.47 11.25 -7.74
N PRO A 240 21.45 10.91 -6.87
CA PRO A 240 22.81 11.36 -7.10
C PRO A 240 23.26 10.84 -8.46
N ARG A 241 23.65 11.74 -9.36
CA ARG A 241 24.33 11.36 -10.60
C ARG A 241 25.65 10.71 -10.20
N SER A 242 25.78 9.41 -10.37
CA SER A 242 27.05 8.72 -10.16
C SER A 242 28.12 9.35 -11.07
N PRO A 243 29.19 9.96 -10.54
CA PRO A 243 30.29 10.43 -11.35
C PRO A 243 31.09 9.19 -11.79
N GLY A 244 30.96 8.78 -13.06
CA GLY A 244 31.77 7.69 -13.65
C GLY A 244 31.03 6.63 -14.47
N ALA A 245 29.70 6.71 -14.65
CA ALA A 245 28.98 5.80 -15.54
C ALA A 245 29.11 6.23 -17.01
N GLU A 246 30.29 6.03 -17.62
CA GLU A 246 30.56 6.32 -19.04
C GLU A 246 30.04 5.27 -20.03
N HIS A 247 29.24 4.29 -19.58
CA HIS A 247 28.59 3.33 -20.49
C HIS A 247 27.06 3.47 -20.43
N PRO A 248 26.39 3.80 -21.55
CA PRO A 248 24.94 3.80 -21.62
C PRO A 248 24.47 2.34 -21.67
N ALA A 249 24.34 1.69 -20.52
CA ALA A 249 23.54 0.48 -20.41
C ALA A 249 22.11 0.84 -20.84
N HIS A 250 21.69 0.26 -21.96
CA HIS A 250 20.38 0.36 -22.61
C HIS A 250 19.32 1.23 -21.90
N GLY A 251 19.15 2.46 -22.40
CA GLY A 251 17.83 3.06 -22.59
C GLY A 251 16.97 3.42 -21.37
N HIS A 252 17.49 3.50 -20.15
CA HIS A 252 16.76 4.08 -19.02
C HIS A 252 17.13 5.56 -18.82
N PRO A 253 16.36 6.51 -19.37
CA PRO A 253 16.59 7.93 -19.10
C PRO A 253 16.29 8.24 -17.62
N ALA A 254 17.01 9.24 -17.11
CA ALA A 254 16.91 9.71 -15.73
C ALA A 254 15.46 9.78 -15.25
N VAL A 255 15.14 9.00 -14.21
CA VAL A 255 13.86 9.03 -13.50
C VAL A 255 13.74 10.40 -12.84
N THR A 256 13.00 11.32 -13.49
CA THR A 256 12.65 12.63 -12.93
C THR A 256 11.37 12.53 -12.10
N ASP A 257 11.47 12.99 -10.84
CA ASP A 257 10.45 13.34 -9.84
C ASP A 257 9.14 12.52 -9.79
N GLY A 258 9.12 11.52 -8.90
CA GLY A 258 7.90 10.83 -8.46
C GLY A 258 6.80 11.76 -7.91
N ASP A 259 7.14 13.00 -7.55
CA ASP A 259 6.20 14.01 -7.09
C ASP A 259 5.29 14.57 -8.20
N SER A 260 5.80 14.63 -9.44
CA SER A 260 4.99 15.01 -10.61
C SER A 260 3.94 13.94 -10.95
N LEU A 261 4.26 12.67 -10.71
CA LEU A 261 3.36 11.53 -10.89
C LEU A 261 2.33 11.44 -9.76
N ARG A 262 2.73 11.79 -8.52
CA ARG A 262 1.87 11.84 -7.34
C ARG A 262 0.77 12.90 -7.43
N LEU A 263 1.12 14.16 -7.70
CA LEU A 263 0.13 15.23 -7.87
C LEU A 263 -0.80 14.93 -9.07
N ALA A 264 -0.26 14.27 -10.10
CA ALA A 264 -1.04 13.81 -11.23
C ALA A 264 -1.96 12.61 -10.90
N TYR A 265 -1.69 11.81 -9.86
CA TYR A 265 -2.52 10.67 -9.47
C TYR A 265 -3.87 11.15 -8.93
N PHE A 266 -3.88 11.94 -7.84
CA PHE A 266 -5.14 12.43 -7.25
C PHE A 266 -5.91 13.40 -8.17
N GLY A 267 -5.22 14.05 -9.10
CA GLY A 267 -5.84 14.87 -10.14
C GLY A 267 -6.23 14.12 -11.41
N HIS A 268 -6.00 12.79 -11.49
CA HIS A 268 -6.20 12.05 -12.73
C HIS A 268 -7.71 12.01 -13.07
N PRO A 269 -8.13 12.51 -14.26
CA PRO A 269 -9.51 12.33 -14.69
C PRO A 269 -9.76 10.87 -15.03
N GLU A 270 -11.02 10.46 -15.17
CA GLU A 270 -11.32 9.11 -15.63
C GLU A 270 -10.59 8.80 -16.96
N PRO A 271 -9.73 7.77 -17.02
CA PRO A 271 -8.91 7.54 -18.21
C PRO A 271 -9.82 7.11 -19.36
N ARG A 272 -9.73 7.85 -20.48
CA ARG A 272 -10.37 7.50 -21.76
C ARG A 272 -9.37 6.71 -22.60
N LEU A 273 -9.84 5.63 -23.23
CA LEU A 273 -9.04 4.90 -24.20
C LEU A 273 -8.67 5.82 -25.37
N SER A 274 -7.37 6.02 -25.62
CA SER A 274 -6.94 6.71 -26.83
C SER A 274 -7.11 5.82 -28.07
N GLY A 275 -7.06 6.44 -29.25
CA GLY A 275 -7.04 5.72 -30.53
C GLY A 275 -5.87 4.72 -30.65
N VAL A 276 -4.73 4.98 -29.99
CA VAL A 276 -3.56 4.07 -30.00
C VAL A 276 -3.85 2.83 -29.15
N ALA A 277 -4.35 3.01 -27.93
CA ALA A 277 -4.77 1.91 -27.07
C ALA A 277 -5.90 1.09 -27.70
N LEU A 278 -6.84 1.76 -28.38
CA LEU A 278 -7.91 1.11 -29.13
C LEU A 278 -7.36 0.28 -30.30
N GLY A 279 -6.45 0.85 -31.10
CA GLY A 279 -5.80 0.14 -32.21
C GLY A 279 -5.06 -1.12 -31.75
N TYR A 280 -4.37 -1.05 -30.60
CA TYR A 280 -3.76 -2.21 -29.96
C TYR A 280 -4.77 -3.28 -29.57
N ARG A 281 -5.88 -2.90 -28.90
CA ARG A 281 -6.93 -3.84 -28.53
C ARG A 281 -7.58 -4.50 -29.75
N LEU A 282 -7.80 -3.74 -30.83
CA LEU A 282 -8.34 -4.25 -32.09
C LEU A 282 -7.38 -5.21 -32.79
N PHE A 283 -6.08 -4.90 -32.81
CA PHE A 283 -5.05 -5.81 -33.29
C PHE A 283 -5.13 -7.16 -32.57
N PHE A 284 -5.19 -7.16 -31.23
CA PHE A 284 -5.35 -8.39 -30.47
C PHE A 284 -6.71 -9.08 -30.63
N ALA A 285 -7.79 -8.33 -30.86
CA ALA A 285 -9.10 -8.92 -31.14
C ALA A 285 -9.09 -9.68 -32.48
N TRP A 286 -8.40 -9.13 -33.48
CA TRP A 286 -8.31 -9.71 -34.83
C TRP A 286 -7.43 -10.96 -34.87
N PHE A 287 -6.24 -10.92 -34.26
CA PHE A 287 -5.31 -12.07 -34.24
C PHE A 287 -5.59 -13.08 -33.11
N GLY A 288 -6.19 -12.65 -32.00
CA GLY A 288 -6.39 -13.47 -30.80
C GLY A 288 -7.71 -14.23 -30.73
N LYS A 289 -8.60 -14.10 -31.72
CA LYS A 289 -9.93 -14.74 -31.80
C LYS A 289 -10.79 -14.56 -30.53
N ARG A 290 -11.05 -13.31 -30.10
CA ARG A 290 -12.05 -13.04 -29.03
C ARG A 290 -12.96 -11.86 -29.37
N GLN A 291 -14.22 -11.98 -28.96
CA GLN A 291 -15.24 -10.92 -28.89
C GLN A 291 -14.81 -9.79 -27.94
N LEU A 292 -14.97 -8.54 -28.39
CA LEU A 292 -14.73 -7.30 -27.64
C LEU A 292 -15.75 -7.13 -26.48
N GLN A 293 -15.71 -7.98 -25.45
CA GLN A 293 -16.54 -7.78 -24.25
C GLN A 293 -16.03 -6.57 -23.45
N GLY A 294 -16.94 -5.63 -23.13
CA GLY A 294 -16.66 -4.44 -22.32
C GLY A 294 -16.09 -3.23 -23.08
N TRP A 295 -16.24 -3.16 -24.41
CA TRP A 295 -15.71 -2.08 -25.26
C TRP A 295 -16.39 -0.70 -25.02
N ARG A 296 -17.62 -0.69 -24.51
CA ARG A 296 -18.43 0.53 -24.30
C ARG A 296 -18.77 0.82 -22.84
N ASP A 297 -18.68 -0.16 -21.95
CA ASP A 297 -19.03 0.06 -20.56
C ASP A 297 -17.98 0.97 -19.94
N ARG A 298 -18.41 2.03 -19.26
CA ARG A 298 -17.52 2.78 -18.36
C ARG A 298 -16.84 1.73 -17.50
N TYR A 299 -15.51 1.67 -17.51
CA TYR A 299 -14.75 0.68 -16.73
C TYR A 299 -15.26 0.60 -15.29
N GLN A 300 -15.74 1.72 -14.73
CA GLN A 300 -16.43 1.79 -13.45
C GLN A 300 -17.52 0.71 -13.29
N ALA A 301 -18.40 0.53 -14.27
CA ALA A 301 -19.46 -0.48 -14.23
C ALA A 301 -18.91 -1.91 -14.27
N GLY A 302 -17.91 -2.19 -15.12
CA GLY A 302 -17.30 -3.51 -15.22
C GLY A 302 -16.48 -3.89 -13.98
N ALA A 303 -15.74 -2.95 -13.42
CA ALA A 303 -14.91 -3.14 -12.24
C ALA A 303 -15.76 -3.29 -10.97
N LEU A 304 -16.83 -2.50 -10.83
CA LEU A 304 -17.81 -2.68 -9.76
C LEU A 304 -18.54 -4.03 -9.85
N ALA A 305 -18.89 -4.48 -11.07
CA ALA A 305 -19.52 -5.79 -11.26
C ALA A 305 -18.57 -6.95 -10.88
N GLN A 306 -17.28 -6.86 -11.22
CA GLN A 306 -16.28 -7.83 -10.77
C GLN A 306 -16.15 -7.80 -9.25
N TRP A 307 -16.03 -6.60 -8.68
CA TRP A 307 -15.89 -6.40 -7.25
C TRP A 307 -17.12 -6.86 -6.44
N ALA A 308 -18.32 -6.78 -7.00
CA ALA A 308 -19.54 -7.30 -6.37
C ALA A 308 -19.46 -8.79 -6.04
N THR A 309 -18.61 -9.56 -6.73
CA THR A 309 -18.36 -10.98 -6.39
C THR A 309 -17.50 -11.10 -5.13
N VAL A 310 -16.48 -10.25 -5.00
CA VAL A 310 -15.63 -10.16 -3.80
C VAL A 310 -16.43 -9.67 -2.60
N GLU A 311 -17.29 -8.65 -2.77
CA GLU A 311 -18.16 -8.16 -1.70
C GLU A 311 -19.15 -9.23 -1.25
N ARG A 312 -19.73 -10.01 -2.18
CA ARG A 312 -20.63 -11.12 -1.84
C ARG A 312 -19.90 -12.22 -1.07
N ALA A 313 -18.69 -12.59 -1.49
CA ALA A 313 -17.88 -13.56 -0.77
C ALA A 313 -17.48 -13.05 0.62
N ALA A 314 -17.13 -11.77 0.74
CA ALA A 314 -16.82 -11.15 2.03
C ALA A 314 -18.05 -11.08 2.96
N ALA A 315 -19.24 -10.86 2.41
CA ALA A 315 -20.50 -10.83 3.17
C ALA A 315 -20.94 -12.21 3.70
N GLN A 316 -20.42 -13.30 3.13
CA GLN A 316 -20.65 -14.66 3.62
C GLN A 316 -19.76 -15.02 4.82
N LEU A 317 -18.71 -14.24 5.09
CA LEU A 317 -17.90 -14.45 6.28
C LEU A 317 -18.75 -14.13 7.53
N PRO A 318 -18.63 -14.92 8.61
CA PRO A 318 -19.37 -14.70 9.87
C PRO A 318 -18.86 -13.48 10.67
N ARG A 319 -18.37 -12.45 9.97
CA ARG A 319 -17.79 -11.21 10.48
C ARG A 319 -18.52 -10.03 9.84
N GLN A 320 -19.47 -9.45 10.57
CA GLN A 320 -20.10 -8.20 10.16
C GLN A 320 -19.44 -7.03 10.90
N PRO A 321 -19.09 -5.92 10.21
CA PRO A 321 -19.37 -5.60 8.80
C PRO A 321 -18.09 -5.59 7.93
N LEU A 322 -17.45 -6.73 7.69
CA LEU A 322 -16.21 -6.81 6.87
C LEU A 322 -16.41 -6.30 5.42
N ALA A 323 -17.58 -6.55 4.83
CA ALA A 323 -17.89 -6.06 3.48
C ALA A 323 -18.01 -4.52 3.42
N ALA A 324 -18.33 -3.87 4.54
CA ALA A 324 -18.31 -2.40 4.64
C ALA A 324 -16.86 -1.90 4.83
N GLU A 325 -16.08 -2.55 5.70
CA GLU A 325 -14.64 -2.23 5.87
C GLU A 325 -13.88 -2.32 4.54
N LEU A 326 -14.09 -3.38 3.75
CA LEU A 326 -13.48 -3.52 2.43
C LEU A 326 -13.92 -2.42 1.45
N ARG A 327 -15.19 -2.01 1.52
CA ARG A 327 -15.80 -1.00 0.64
C ARG A 327 -15.26 0.39 0.93
N ASP A 328 -15.25 0.75 2.21
CA ASP A 328 -14.89 2.08 2.68
C ASP A 328 -13.37 2.26 2.79
N GLY A 329 -12.62 1.15 2.77
CA GLY A 329 -11.17 1.11 2.87
C GLY A 329 -10.44 0.91 1.54
N PRO A 330 -9.85 -0.28 1.28
CA PRO A 330 -8.91 -0.46 0.17
C PRO A 330 -9.55 -0.54 -1.22
N ARG A 331 -10.86 -0.77 -1.34
CA ARG A 331 -11.54 -1.02 -2.63
C ARG A 331 -11.33 0.11 -3.63
N ASP A 332 -11.69 1.34 -3.27
CA ASP A 332 -11.71 2.44 -4.24
C ASP A 332 -10.28 2.80 -4.68
N HIS A 333 -9.32 2.73 -3.75
CA HIS A 333 -7.90 2.84 -4.07
C HIS A 333 -7.44 1.75 -5.05
N PHE A 334 -7.83 0.49 -4.80
CA PHE A 334 -7.45 -0.65 -5.64
C PHE A 334 -8.03 -0.54 -7.06
N LEU A 335 -9.33 -0.23 -7.17
CA LEU A 335 -10.02 -0.13 -8.45
C LEU A 335 -9.45 1.02 -9.31
N TRP A 336 -9.06 2.14 -8.71
CA TRP A 336 -8.37 3.22 -9.42
C TRP A 336 -6.96 2.82 -9.88
N ALA A 337 -6.18 2.20 -9.00
CA ALA A 337 -4.83 1.76 -9.32
C ALA A 337 -4.82 0.72 -10.46
N ASP A 338 -5.67 -0.31 -10.40
CA ASP A 338 -5.74 -1.36 -11.42
C ASP A 338 -6.23 -0.82 -12.77
N LYS A 339 -7.17 0.14 -12.75
CA LYS A 339 -7.65 0.83 -13.96
C LYS A 339 -6.52 1.56 -14.66
N LEU A 340 -5.84 2.43 -13.92
CA LEU A 340 -4.79 3.26 -14.47
C LEU A 340 -3.63 2.39 -14.95
N ALA A 341 -3.26 1.35 -14.18
CA ALA A 341 -2.27 0.37 -14.60
C ALA A 341 -2.63 -0.26 -15.96
N SER A 342 -3.89 -0.67 -16.14
CA SER A 342 -4.36 -1.28 -17.38
C SER A 342 -4.39 -0.29 -18.56
N CYS A 343 -4.85 0.94 -18.33
CA CYS A 343 -4.85 1.99 -19.36
C CYS A 343 -3.45 2.34 -19.83
N TYR A 344 -2.51 2.58 -18.91
CA TYR A 344 -1.13 2.92 -19.26
C TYR A 344 -0.37 1.73 -19.87
N ALA A 345 -0.69 0.49 -19.47
CA ALA A 345 -0.17 -0.69 -20.15
C ALA A 345 -0.60 -0.75 -21.62
N ASP A 346 -1.88 -0.49 -21.91
CA ASP A 346 -2.41 -0.50 -23.28
C ASP A 346 -1.86 0.66 -24.11
N GLU A 347 -1.69 1.86 -23.53
CA GLU A 347 -1.04 2.99 -24.19
C GLU A 347 0.42 2.68 -24.53
N TYR A 348 1.17 2.13 -23.58
CA TYR A 348 2.58 1.81 -23.76
C TYR A 348 2.76 0.73 -24.83
N ARG A 349 2.08 -0.42 -24.66
CA ARG A 349 2.16 -1.54 -25.61
C ARG A 349 1.64 -1.16 -26.98
N GLY A 350 0.53 -0.41 -27.05
CA GLY A 350 -0.03 0.06 -28.30
C GLY A 350 0.88 1.03 -29.04
N THR A 351 1.55 1.94 -28.31
CA THR A 351 2.55 2.83 -28.92
C THR A 351 3.71 2.01 -29.48
N TYR A 352 4.19 1.01 -28.74
CA TYR A 352 5.31 0.16 -29.17
C TYR A 352 4.97 -0.70 -30.40
N THR A 353 3.80 -1.36 -30.40
CA THR A 353 3.30 -2.11 -31.56
C THR A 353 3.13 -1.21 -32.77
N LEU A 354 2.56 -0.02 -32.61
CA LEU A 354 2.40 0.93 -33.70
C LEU A 354 3.76 1.42 -34.24
N MET A 355 4.71 1.74 -33.36
CA MET A 355 6.06 2.13 -33.78
C MET A 355 6.76 1.04 -34.59
N PHE A 356 6.66 -0.24 -34.20
CA PHE A 356 7.23 -1.33 -34.98
C PHE A 356 6.54 -1.51 -36.33
N SER A 357 5.20 -1.45 -36.38
CA SER A 357 4.47 -1.53 -37.64
C SER A 357 4.83 -0.39 -38.59
N LEU A 358 4.96 0.84 -38.07
CA LEU A 358 5.40 2.00 -38.84
C LEU A 358 6.87 1.87 -39.27
N ALA A 359 7.74 1.31 -38.44
CA ALA A 359 9.13 1.07 -38.81
C ALA A 359 9.25 0.07 -39.98
N SER A 360 8.49 -1.03 -39.94
CA SER A 360 8.41 -1.99 -41.05
C SER A 360 7.85 -1.33 -42.32
N LEU A 361 6.84 -0.47 -42.20
CA LEU A 361 6.31 0.29 -43.32
C LEU A 361 7.34 1.28 -43.89
N ALA A 362 8.09 1.97 -43.04
CA ALA A 362 9.14 2.89 -43.48
C ALA A 362 10.23 2.14 -44.27
N VAL A 363 10.67 0.98 -43.78
CA VAL A 363 11.63 0.12 -44.51
C VAL A 363 11.06 -0.35 -45.85
N LEU A 364 9.78 -0.74 -45.91
CA LEU A 364 9.13 -1.12 -47.17
C LEU A 364 9.08 0.04 -48.17
N LEU A 365 8.69 1.25 -47.71
CA LEU A 365 8.65 2.45 -48.55
C LEU A 365 10.06 2.83 -49.06
N ALA A 366 11.08 2.74 -48.20
CA ALA A 366 12.47 2.95 -48.57
C ALA A 366 12.92 1.96 -49.66
N LEU A 367 12.64 0.67 -49.47
CA LEU A 367 12.95 -0.39 -50.44
C LEU A 367 12.15 -0.29 -51.74
N LEU A 368 10.97 0.33 -51.73
CA LEU A 368 10.21 0.57 -52.97
C LEU A 368 10.70 1.84 -53.69
N SER A 369 11.23 2.82 -52.95
CA SER A 369 11.74 4.07 -53.53
C SER A 369 13.15 3.94 -54.14
N GLY A 370 14.06 3.18 -53.51
CA GLY A 370 15.47 3.07 -53.91
C GLY A 370 15.73 2.33 -55.23
N PRO A 371 15.46 1.01 -55.34
CA PRO A 371 15.73 0.22 -56.54
C PRO A 371 14.91 0.66 -57.76
N PHE A 372 13.72 1.24 -57.59
CA PHE A 372 12.91 1.73 -58.74
C PHE A 372 13.50 2.97 -59.42
N GLN A 373 14.35 3.76 -58.76
CA GLN A 373 15.08 4.85 -59.41
C GLN A 373 16.11 4.33 -60.43
N VAL A 374 16.62 3.10 -60.24
CA VAL A 374 17.56 2.44 -61.17
C VAL A 374 16.83 1.83 -62.38
N PHE A 375 15.55 1.44 -62.22
CA PHE A 375 14.71 0.87 -63.27
C PHE A 375 13.86 1.89 -64.05
N GLY A 376 14.17 3.19 -63.94
CA GLY A 376 13.39 4.28 -64.57
C GLY A 376 13.22 4.15 -66.10
N ALA A 377 14.06 3.36 -66.78
CA ALA A 377 13.92 3.07 -68.21
C ALA A 377 12.86 2.01 -68.55
N ILE A 378 12.45 1.17 -67.58
CA ILE A 378 11.48 0.06 -67.76
C ILE A 378 10.10 0.45 -67.21
N VAL A 379 10.05 1.41 -66.29
CA VAL A 379 8.86 1.80 -65.54
C VAL A 379 8.31 3.08 -66.17
N GLY A 380 7.16 2.98 -66.84
CA GLY A 380 6.60 4.07 -67.64
C GLY A 380 6.52 5.43 -66.92
N ALA A 381 6.60 6.52 -67.69
CA ALA A 381 6.72 7.90 -67.20
C ALA A 381 5.71 8.30 -66.09
N THR A 382 4.50 7.73 -66.11
CA THR A 382 3.46 7.97 -65.10
C THR A 382 3.83 7.46 -63.70
N VAL A 383 4.56 6.34 -63.60
CA VAL A 383 4.99 5.75 -62.33
C VAL A 383 6.24 6.47 -61.79
N ALA A 384 7.11 6.95 -62.68
CA ALA A 384 8.27 7.75 -62.29
C ALA A 384 7.90 9.05 -61.55
N LEU A 385 6.78 9.69 -61.93
CA LEU A 385 6.25 10.87 -61.20
C LEU A 385 5.75 10.56 -59.78
N GLN A 386 5.48 9.29 -59.45
CA GLN A 386 4.94 8.88 -58.15
C GLN A 386 6.04 8.49 -57.14
N LEU A 387 7.26 8.20 -57.60
CA LEU A 387 8.40 7.77 -56.76
C LEU A 387 8.80 8.78 -55.66
N PRO A 388 8.81 10.12 -55.88
CA PRO A 388 9.13 11.08 -54.83
C PRO A 388 8.13 11.05 -53.67
N TRP A 389 6.86 10.72 -53.94
CA TRP A 389 5.83 10.63 -52.90
C TRP A 389 6.05 9.46 -51.95
N LEU A 390 6.72 8.39 -52.39
CA LEU A 390 7.11 7.26 -51.52
C LEU A 390 8.17 7.70 -50.50
N ALA A 391 9.16 8.48 -50.92
CA ALA A 391 10.17 9.05 -50.02
C ALA A 391 9.56 10.06 -49.03
N VAL A 392 8.60 10.88 -49.47
CA VAL A 392 7.82 11.74 -48.57
C VAL A 392 7.03 10.90 -47.57
N GLY A 393 6.40 9.80 -48.01
CA GLY A 393 5.69 8.86 -47.15
C GLY A 393 6.59 8.23 -46.09
N GLU A 394 7.82 7.86 -46.45
CA GLU A 394 8.84 7.35 -45.51
C GLU A 394 9.17 8.41 -44.43
N LEU A 395 9.49 9.64 -44.84
CA LEU A 395 9.82 10.73 -43.91
C LEU A 395 8.66 11.07 -42.97
N LEU A 396 7.42 11.06 -43.49
CA LEU A 396 6.22 11.23 -42.66
C LEU A 396 6.05 10.09 -41.64
N THR A 397 6.34 8.85 -42.06
CA THR A 397 6.27 7.68 -41.17
C THR A 397 7.31 7.77 -40.05
N ILE A 398 8.56 8.14 -40.37
CA ILE A 398 9.62 8.38 -39.39
C ILE A 398 9.23 9.53 -38.44
N GLY A 399 8.72 10.64 -38.98
CA GLY A 399 8.22 11.76 -38.18
C GLY A 399 7.13 11.33 -37.20
N TRP A 400 6.23 10.43 -37.61
CA TRP A 400 5.19 9.89 -36.74
C TRP A 400 5.77 9.00 -35.63
N ILE A 401 6.77 8.15 -35.95
CA ILE A 401 7.49 7.34 -34.95
C ILE A 401 8.14 8.23 -33.90
N LEU A 402 8.83 9.30 -34.30
CA LEU A 402 9.46 10.26 -33.38
C LEU A 402 8.42 10.99 -32.52
N GLY A 403 7.27 11.36 -33.10
CA GLY A 403 6.16 11.97 -32.37
C GLY A 403 5.55 11.02 -31.32
N LEU A 404 5.35 9.75 -31.67
CA LEU A 404 4.87 8.70 -30.77
C LEU A 404 5.86 8.43 -29.63
N TRP A 405 7.16 8.34 -29.94
CA TRP A 405 8.23 8.20 -28.96
C TRP A 405 8.25 9.39 -28.00
N ARG A 406 8.23 10.62 -28.52
CA ARG A 406 8.20 11.85 -27.72
C ARG A 406 6.96 11.89 -26.81
N ARG A 407 5.79 11.50 -27.31
CA ARG A 407 4.56 11.39 -26.50
C ARG A 407 4.70 10.37 -25.39
N CYS A 408 5.19 9.17 -25.70
CA CYS A 408 5.39 8.08 -24.73
C CYS A 408 6.34 8.50 -23.61
N HIS A 409 7.45 9.15 -23.98
CA HIS A 409 8.46 9.63 -23.05
C HIS A 409 7.95 10.81 -22.22
N ALA A 410 7.37 11.85 -22.85
CA ALA A 410 6.86 13.04 -22.17
C ALA A 410 5.72 12.74 -21.20
N ARG A 411 4.91 11.70 -21.48
CA ARG A 411 3.83 11.25 -20.58
C ARG A 411 4.21 10.07 -19.70
N GLN A 412 5.45 9.58 -19.80
CA GLN A 412 6.03 8.55 -18.94
C GLN A 412 5.14 7.29 -18.80
N PHE A 413 4.62 6.76 -19.90
CA PHE A 413 3.63 5.66 -19.83
C PHE A 413 4.14 4.43 -19.11
N GLN A 414 5.40 4.05 -19.31
CA GLN A 414 5.99 2.89 -18.65
C GLN A 414 6.08 3.06 -17.13
N ALA A 415 6.59 4.20 -16.65
CA ALA A 415 6.71 4.48 -15.22
C ALA A 415 5.34 4.49 -14.54
N ARG A 416 4.37 5.20 -15.12
CA ARG A 416 2.97 5.23 -14.63
C ARG A 416 2.34 3.84 -14.60
N TRP A 417 2.55 3.05 -15.65
CA TRP A 417 2.05 1.67 -15.68
C TRP A 417 2.62 0.85 -14.53
N LEU A 418 3.95 0.87 -14.31
CA LEU A 418 4.61 0.10 -13.26
C LEU A 418 4.19 0.56 -11.86
N ASP A 419 4.17 1.87 -11.59
CA ASP A 419 3.75 2.43 -10.31
C ASP A 419 2.32 2.03 -9.94
N PHE A 420 1.37 2.22 -10.87
CA PHE A 420 -0.03 1.90 -10.62
C PHE A 420 -0.25 0.39 -10.52
N ARG A 421 0.51 -0.41 -11.27
CA ARG A 421 0.45 -1.87 -11.13
C ARG A 421 0.95 -2.28 -9.75
N LEU A 422 2.09 -1.77 -9.30
CA LEU A 422 2.62 -2.04 -7.98
C LEU A 422 1.62 -1.63 -6.89
N LEU A 423 1.04 -0.43 -6.98
CA LEU A 423 0.01 0.02 -6.04
C LEU A 423 -1.20 -0.93 -6.01
N ALA A 424 -1.70 -1.34 -7.17
CA ALA A 424 -2.80 -2.28 -7.27
C ALA A 424 -2.46 -3.65 -6.64
N GLU A 425 -1.24 -4.15 -6.86
CA GLU A 425 -0.79 -5.39 -6.23
C GLU A 425 -0.71 -5.25 -4.71
N LEU A 426 -0.11 -4.17 -4.18
CA LEU A 426 -0.03 -3.94 -2.75
C LEU A 426 -1.43 -3.86 -2.11
N LEU A 427 -2.36 -3.12 -2.72
CA LEU A 427 -3.72 -3.03 -2.22
C LEU A 427 -4.47 -4.37 -2.32
N ARG A 428 -4.21 -5.19 -3.35
CA ARG A 428 -4.76 -6.55 -3.45
C ARG A 428 -4.31 -7.43 -2.29
N HIS A 429 -3.03 -7.38 -1.90
CA HIS A 429 -2.54 -8.10 -0.72
C HIS A 429 -3.26 -7.63 0.54
N ARG A 430 -3.55 -6.32 0.65
CA ARG A 430 -4.30 -5.80 1.80
C ARG A 430 -5.73 -6.33 1.82
N ILE A 431 -6.41 -6.40 0.68
CA ILE A 431 -7.74 -7.00 0.55
C ILE A 431 -7.74 -8.45 1.03
N ILE A 432 -6.69 -9.21 0.71
CA ILE A 432 -6.49 -10.59 1.18
C ILE A 432 -6.27 -10.67 2.69
N LEU A 433 -5.46 -9.78 3.26
CA LEU A 433 -5.01 -9.86 4.64
C LEU A 433 -5.94 -9.16 5.66
N LEU A 434 -6.72 -8.17 5.23
CA LEU A 434 -7.64 -7.43 6.09
C LEU A 434 -8.61 -8.33 6.87
N PRO A 435 -9.26 -9.34 6.26
CA PRO A 435 -10.17 -10.24 6.98
C PRO A 435 -9.52 -10.96 8.18
N ILE A 436 -8.21 -11.19 8.15
CA ILE A 436 -7.47 -11.86 9.23
C ILE A 436 -6.64 -10.88 10.09
N GLY A 437 -6.80 -9.57 9.87
CA GLY A 437 -6.02 -8.54 10.56
C GLY A 437 -4.55 -8.47 10.15
N GLY A 438 -4.14 -9.18 9.10
CA GLY A 438 -2.76 -9.16 8.61
C GLY A 438 -2.41 -7.82 7.97
N VAL A 439 -1.14 -7.42 8.07
CA VAL A 439 -0.57 -6.23 7.42
C VAL A 439 0.54 -6.65 6.48
N ILE A 440 0.68 -5.93 5.37
CA ILE A 440 1.80 -6.14 4.45
C ILE A 440 3.05 -5.50 5.06
N THR A 441 4.06 -6.31 5.37
CA THR A 441 5.41 -5.80 5.60
C THR A 441 6.05 -5.50 4.24
N LEU A 442 6.30 -4.22 3.98
CA LEU A 442 6.94 -3.73 2.76
C LEU A 442 8.48 -3.67 2.92
N ASP A 443 9.06 -4.63 3.63
CA ASP A 443 10.50 -4.70 3.83
C ASP A 443 11.13 -5.21 2.52
N LEU A 444 11.82 -4.31 1.80
CA LEU A 444 12.64 -4.72 0.68
C LEU A 444 14.00 -5.22 1.17
N PRO A 445 14.61 -6.15 0.44
CA PRO A 445 16.05 -6.40 0.54
C PRO A 445 16.86 -5.12 0.26
N ASP A 446 18.00 -4.96 0.94
CA ASP A 446 18.86 -3.76 0.86
C ASP A 446 19.29 -3.39 -0.58
N TYR A 447 19.42 -4.37 -1.48
CA TYR A 447 19.80 -4.13 -2.89
C TYR A 447 18.68 -3.53 -3.74
N GLU A 448 17.42 -3.58 -3.29
CA GLU A 448 16.28 -2.95 -3.97
C GLU A 448 15.97 -1.55 -3.42
N ALA A 449 16.70 -1.08 -2.39
CA ALA A 449 16.51 0.24 -1.80
C ALA A 449 16.76 1.40 -2.78
N ASP A 450 17.56 1.20 -3.84
CA ASP A 450 17.72 2.19 -4.92
C ASP A 450 16.50 2.23 -5.86
N ILE A 451 15.79 1.11 -6.05
CA ILE A 451 14.52 1.03 -6.79
C ILE A 451 13.38 1.67 -5.97
N ASP A 452 13.46 1.62 -4.64
CA ASP A 452 12.52 2.27 -3.71
C ASP A 452 12.48 3.80 -3.90
N ARG A 453 13.64 4.42 -4.19
CA ARG A 453 13.76 5.87 -4.37
C ARG A 453 12.91 6.40 -5.53
N SER A 454 12.58 5.58 -6.53
CA SER A 454 11.68 5.97 -7.63
C SER A 454 10.20 5.70 -7.35
N HIS A 455 9.86 4.78 -6.44
CA HIS A 455 8.48 4.32 -6.17
C HIS A 455 7.95 4.75 -4.78
N GLY A 456 8.67 5.62 -4.06
CA GLY A 456 8.37 5.94 -2.65
C GLY A 456 6.94 6.42 -2.37
N TRP A 457 6.30 7.11 -3.32
CA TRP A 457 4.92 7.57 -3.16
C TRP A 457 3.90 6.42 -3.19
N VAL A 458 4.16 5.36 -3.97
CA VAL A 458 3.28 4.17 -4.07
C VAL A 458 3.21 3.47 -2.72
N ARG A 459 4.36 3.29 -2.08
CA ARG A 459 4.47 2.65 -0.77
C ARG A 459 3.88 3.51 0.33
N TRP A 460 4.16 4.81 0.28
CA TRP A 460 3.53 5.76 1.18
C TRP A 460 2.01 5.64 1.11
N LEU A 461 1.42 5.65 -0.10
CA LEU A 461 -0.03 5.55 -0.26
C LEU A 461 -0.57 4.20 0.25
N ALA A 462 0.10 3.09 -0.08
CA ALA A 462 -0.28 1.78 0.45
C ALA A 462 -0.22 1.73 1.99
N ARG A 463 0.82 2.32 2.61
CA ARG A 463 0.94 2.45 4.07
C ARG A 463 -0.14 3.36 4.65
N ALA A 464 -0.43 4.49 4.01
CA ALA A 464 -1.47 5.41 4.46
C ALA A 464 -2.85 4.75 4.45
N VAL A 465 -3.19 4.01 3.39
CA VAL A 465 -4.43 3.20 3.34
C VAL A 465 -4.43 2.15 4.45
N ASN A 466 -3.35 1.40 4.63
CA ASN A 466 -3.26 0.40 5.71
C ASN A 466 -3.43 1.01 7.11
N ARG A 467 -2.88 2.21 7.31
CA ARG A 467 -2.94 2.94 8.59
C ARG A 467 -4.36 3.36 8.95
N VAL A 468 -5.14 3.83 7.97
CA VAL A 468 -6.52 4.28 8.17
C VAL A 468 -7.44 3.14 8.57
N GLU A 469 -7.26 1.94 8.03
CA GLU A 469 -8.10 0.79 8.41
C GLU A 469 -7.96 0.40 9.89
N GLY A 470 -6.74 0.50 10.44
CA GLY A 470 -6.44 0.04 11.79
C GLY A 470 -6.72 -1.46 11.99
N LEU A 471 -7.16 -1.82 13.20
CA LEU A 471 -7.61 -3.17 13.52
C LEU A 471 -9.00 -3.44 12.92
N PRO A 472 -9.17 -4.52 12.16
CA PRO A 472 -10.49 -4.85 11.62
C PRO A 472 -11.41 -5.32 12.75
N ALA A 473 -12.74 -5.18 12.62
CA ALA A 473 -13.70 -5.55 13.66
C ALA A 473 -13.79 -7.07 13.88
N ALA A 474 -13.42 -7.62 15.04
CA ALA A 474 -13.35 -9.07 15.25
C ALA A 474 -14.64 -9.83 14.89
N PRO A 475 -14.53 -11.06 14.37
CA PRO A 475 -15.67 -11.97 14.32
C PRO A 475 -16.21 -12.23 15.74
N PRO A 476 -17.54 -12.31 15.95
CA PRO A 476 -18.15 -12.46 17.27
C PRO A 476 -17.66 -13.68 18.06
N GLU A 477 -17.32 -14.76 17.34
CA GLU A 477 -16.86 -16.04 17.92
C GLU A 477 -15.35 -16.26 17.74
N GLY A 478 -14.59 -15.22 17.39
CA GLY A 478 -13.17 -15.33 17.06
C GLY A 478 -12.90 -16.07 15.73
N PHE A 479 -11.63 -16.39 15.49
CA PHE A 479 -11.17 -17.08 14.26
C PHE A 479 -11.40 -18.60 14.33
N ASN A 480 -12.65 -19.01 14.53
CA ASN A 480 -13.06 -20.40 14.63
C ASN A 480 -12.93 -21.16 13.28
N GLU A 481 -13.17 -22.47 13.30
CA GLU A 481 -13.06 -23.31 12.10
C GLU A 481 -14.01 -22.87 10.98
N ALA A 482 -15.23 -22.45 11.32
CA ALA A 482 -16.20 -21.92 10.36
C ALA A 482 -15.68 -20.65 9.67
N TYR A 483 -15.02 -19.75 10.41
CA TYR A 483 -14.38 -18.57 9.84
C TYR A 483 -13.26 -18.94 8.88
N ARG A 484 -12.41 -19.93 9.22
CA ARG A 484 -11.31 -20.40 8.35
C ARG A 484 -11.83 -21.00 7.05
N GLN A 485 -12.90 -21.81 7.14
CA GLN A 485 -13.54 -22.38 5.96
C GLN A 485 -14.12 -21.27 5.06
N GLY A 486 -14.89 -20.34 5.63
CA GLY A 486 -15.42 -19.20 4.87
C GLY A 486 -14.31 -18.32 4.28
N TYR A 487 -13.20 -18.13 4.99
CA TYR A 487 -12.05 -17.39 4.48
C TYR A 487 -11.36 -18.12 3.32
N THR A 488 -11.30 -19.45 3.36
CA THR A 488 -10.79 -20.27 2.26
C THR A 488 -11.65 -20.12 1.00
N GLU A 489 -12.98 -20.09 1.16
CA GLU A 489 -13.92 -19.83 0.05
C GLU A 489 -13.75 -18.41 -0.51
N TYR A 490 -13.59 -17.42 0.37
CA TYR A 490 -13.27 -16.04 0.00
C TYR A 490 -11.97 -15.94 -0.82
N LEU A 491 -10.91 -16.61 -0.37
CA LEU A 491 -9.64 -16.68 -1.10
C LEU A 491 -9.80 -17.37 -2.46
N ALA A 492 -10.58 -18.46 -2.53
CA ALA A 492 -10.83 -19.16 -3.78
C ALA A 492 -11.51 -18.25 -4.82
N VAL A 493 -12.43 -17.37 -4.39
CA VAL A 493 -13.04 -16.36 -5.27
C VAL A 493 -12.00 -15.36 -5.78
N LEU A 494 -11.19 -14.78 -4.89
CA LEU A 494 -10.16 -13.80 -5.27
C LEU A 494 -9.10 -14.39 -6.22
N LEU A 495 -8.62 -15.60 -5.91
CA LEU A 495 -7.58 -16.28 -6.66
C LEU A 495 -8.13 -16.90 -7.97
N GLY A 496 -9.38 -17.34 -7.98
CA GLY A 496 -10.04 -17.89 -9.17
C GLY A 496 -10.14 -16.88 -10.31
N ASP A 497 -10.37 -15.59 -10.00
CA ASP A 497 -10.34 -14.51 -10.98
C ASP A 497 -8.94 -14.33 -11.60
N GLN A 498 -7.89 -14.38 -10.78
CA GLN A 498 -6.51 -14.30 -11.24
C GLN A 498 -6.10 -15.51 -12.08
N ALA A 499 -6.45 -16.73 -11.65
CA ALA A 499 -6.18 -17.95 -12.39
C ALA A 499 -6.81 -17.89 -13.79
N ARG A 500 -8.10 -17.52 -13.88
CA ARG A 500 -8.80 -17.34 -15.17
C ARG A 500 -8.16 -16.25 -16.03
N TYR A 501 -7.70 -15.15 -15.44
CA TYR A 501 -6.99 -14.10 -16.17
C TYR A 501 -5.70 -14.65 -16.81
N HIS A 502 -4.87 -15.36 -16.04
CA HIS A 502 -3.61 -15.92 -16.54
C HIS A 502 -3.82 -17.03 -17.57
N GLU A 503 -4.79 -17.92 -17.39
CA GLU A 503 -5.16 -18.94 -18.37
C GLU A 503 -5.61 -18.32 -19.69
N ASN A 504 -6.46 -17.29 -19.62
CA ASN A 504 -6.90 -16.54 -20.79
C ASN A 504 -5.72 -15.89 -21.52
N ASN A 505 -4.81 -15.28 -20.77
CA ASN A 505 -3.61 -14.64 -21.33
C ASN A 505 -2.68 -15.67 -21.98
N ALA A 506 -2.45 -16.82 -21.34
CA ALA A 506 -1.64 -17.91 -21.88
C ALA A 506 -2.23 -18.48 -23.17
N ARG A 507 -3.55 -18.75 -23.19
CA ARG A 507 -4.26 -19.19 -24.40
C ARG A 507 -4.14 -18.16 -25.53
N ARG A 508 -4.29 -16.87 -25.22
CA ARG A 508 -4.15 -15.79 -26.19
C ARG A 508 -2.74 -15.74 -26.80
N ASN A 509 -1.71 -15.76 -25.95
CA ASN A 509 -0.33 -15.72 -26.42
C ASN A 509 0.01 -16.94 -27.28
N ARG A 510 -0.51 -18.13 -26.93
CA ARG A 510 -0.37 -19.34 -27.77
C ARG A 510 -1.03 -19.19 -29.14
N ASN A 511 -2.23 -18.61 -29.21
CA ASN A 511 -2.91 -18.38 -30.50
C ASN A 511 -2.14 -17.41 -31.38
N ILE A 512 -1.60 -16.34 -30.79
CA ILE A 512 -0.82 -15.33 -31.53
C ILE A 512 0.49 -15.93 -32.04
N ALA A 513 1.21 -16.68 -31.20
CA ALA A 513 2.42 -17.38 -31.62
C ALA A 513 2.14 -18.33 -32.81
N ARG A 514 1.02 -19.07 -32.79
CA ARG A 514 0.60 -19.94 -33.92
C ARG A 514 0.13 -19.20 -35.18
N THR A 515 -0.14 -17.90 -35.10
CA THR A 515 -0.61 -17.11 -36.25
C THR A 515 0.53 -16.31 -36.88
N LEU A 516 1.57 -15.99 -36.09
CA LEU A 516 2.76 -15.26 -36.54
C LEU A 516 3.88 -16.19 -37.04
N HIS A 517 3.89 -17.45 -36.60
CA HIS A 517 4.71 -18.55 -37.13
C HIS A 517 3.84 -19.48 -37.95
#